data_AF-A0A510JL85-F1
#
_entry.id   AF-A0A510JL85-F1
#
_cell.length_a   1.000
_cell.length_b   1.000
_cell.length_c   1.000
_cell.angle_alpha   90.00
_cell.angle_beta   90.00
_cell.angle_gamma   90.00
#
_symmetry.space_group_name_H-M   'P 1'
#
loop_
_entity.id
_entity.type
_entity.pdbx_description
1 polymer ?
#
loop_
_entity_poly.entity_id
_entity_poly.type
_entity_poly.pdbx_seq_one_letter_code
_entity_poly.pdbx_strand_id
1 'polypeptide(L)'
;MKILKIDEHEKFYEYFDVKTVDGTEILSRDGEKVTAEIEIFSGNVVITRGKIIDGLREGRWLHYFDTGELRGINEYKNSLLNGLNEEYRRDGSKVFKGFFET
;
A
#
# COMPACT_ATOMS: atom_id res chain seq x y z
N MET A 1 13.11 8.39 7.77
CA MET A 1 11.72 8.40 7.26
C MET A 1 10.80 8.07 8.42
N LYS A 2 9.64 8.72 8.56
CA LYS A 2 8.68 8.43 9.65
C LYS A 2 7.84 7.19 9.31
N ILE A 3 7.42 6.43 10.31
CA ILE A 3 6.45 5.33 10.15
C ILE A 3 5.09 5.85 10.60
N LEU A 4 4.07 5.73 9.74
CA LEU A 4 2.69 6.02 10.05
C LEU A 4 1.95 4.70 10.27
N LYS A 5 1.41 4.54 11.48
CA LYS A 5 0.57 3.41 11.87
C LYS A 5 -0.88 3.86 11.80
N ILE A 6 -1.67 3.14 11.02
CA ILE A 6 -3.06 3.50 10.70
C ILE A 6 -3.93 2.30 11.08
N ASP A 7 -5.00 2.53 11.82
CA ASP A 7 -6.00 1.48 12.08
C ASP A 7 -6.88 1.30 10.83
N GLU A 8 -7.22 0.06 10.47
CA GLU A 8 -8.02 -0.21 9.26
C GLU A 8 -9.41 0.44 9.29
N HIS A 9 -9.95 0.69 10.50
CA HIS A 9 -11.22 1.37 10.69
C HIS A 9 -11.09 2.88 10.48
N GLU A 10 -9.91 3.45 10.69
CA GLU A 10 -9.52 4.79 10.25
C GLU A 10 -9.07 4.73 8.78
N LYS A 11 -10.02 4.31 7.90
CA LYS A 11 -9.76 3.88 6.52
C LYS A 11 -8.63 4.69 5.87
N PHE A 12 -7.75 4.04 5.12
CA PHE A 12 -6.61 4.67 4.45
C PHE A 12 -6.97 5.97 3.69
N TYR A 13 -8.12 6.00 3.02
CA TYR A 13 -8.62 7.16 2.26
C TYR A 13 -9.28 8.26 3.11
N GLU A 14 -9.53 8.00 4.39
CA GLU A 14 -9.97 8.98 5.38
C GLU A 14 -8.76 9.62 6.08
N TYR A 15 -7.61 8.94 6.09
CA TYR A 15 -6.36 9.44 6.68
C TYR A 15 -5.58 10.40 5.76
N PHE A 16 -5.73 10.23 4.44
CA PHE A 16 -5.02 11.00 3.43
C PHE A 16 -5.98 11.78 2.55
N ASP A 17 -5.60 13.02 2.25
CA ASP A 17 -6.16 13.75 1.12
C ASP A 17 -5.62 13.11 -0.16
N VAL A 18 -6.50 12.53 -0.98
CA VAL A 18 -6.11 11.89 -2.24
C VAL A 18 -6.52 12.77 -3.41
N LYS A 19 -5.53 13.16 -4.22
CA LYS A 19 -5.75 13.84 -5.50
C LYS A 19 -5.28 12.95 -6.64
N THR A 20 -6.08 12.85 -7.70
CA THR A 20 -5.66 12.19 -8.95
C THR A 20 -5.22 13.23 -9.98
N VAL A 21 -4.04 13.06 -10.54
CA VAL A 21 -3.48 13.88 -11.64
C VAL A 21 -3.02 12.93 -12.74
N ASP A 22 -3.60 13.03 -13.93
CA ASP A 22 -3.28 12.16 -15.08
C ASP A 22 -3.28 10.66 -14.75
N GLY A 23 -4.26 10.21 -13.95
CA GLY A 23 -4.37 8.82 -13.50
C GLY A 23 -3.44 8.41 -12.36
N THR A 24 -2.59 9.33 -11.87
CA THR A 24 -1.68 9.09 -10.75
C THR A 24 -2.29 9.61 -9.45
N GLU A 25 -2.35 8.76 -8.41
CA GLU A 25 -2.76 9.17 -7.07
C GLU A 25 -1.61 9.88 -6.33
N ILE A 26 -1.90 11.06 -5.78
CA ILE A 26 -1.01 11.85 -4.94
C ILE A 26 -1.66 11.97 -3.56
N LEU A 27 -0.94 11.48 -2.54
CA LEU A 27 -1.37 11.47 -1.15
C LEU A 27 -0.75 12.64 -0.37
N SER A 28 -1.62 13.43 0.23
CA SER A 28 -1.26 14.52 1.13
C SER A 28 -1.93 14.35 2.49
N ARG A 29 -1.43 15.08 3.49
CA ARG A 29 -2.07 15.24 4.79
C ARG A 29 -1.80 16.65 5.30
N ASP A 30 -2.84 17.33 5.76
CA ASP A 30 -2.76 18.72 6.24
C ASP A 30 -2.16 19.67 5.18
N GLY A 31 -2.45 19.40 3.90
CA GLY A 31 -1.95 20.16 2.76
C GLY A 31 -0.54 19.78 2.26
N GLU A 32 0.18 18.92 2.98
CA GLU A 32 1.57 18.54 2.66
C GLU A 32 1.65 17.13 2.07
N LYS A 33 2.52 16.93 1.08
CA LYS A 33 2.76 15.61 0.48
C LYS A 33 3.40 14.66 1.48
N VAL A 34 2.92 13.42 1.48
CA VAL A 34 3.36 12.43 2.47
C VAL A 34 4.67 11.78 2.05
N THR A 35 5.66 11.77 2.94
CA THR A 35 6.83 10.89 2.83
C THR A 35 6.96 10.07 4.11
N ALA A 36 6.61 8.78 4.03
CA ALA A 36 6.52 7.88 5.17
C ALA A 36 6.54 6.41 4.76
N GLU A 37 6.93 5.55 5.70
CA GLU A 37 6.52 4.15 5.68
C GLU A 37 5.12 4.04 6.27
N ILE A 38 4.29 3.18 5.68
CA ILE A 38 2.90 2.97 6.05
C ILE A 38 2.76 1.56 6.61
N GLU A 39 2.09 1.45 7.75
CA GLU A 39 1.60 0.19 8.31
C GLU A 39 0.11 0.36 8.65
N ILE A 40 -0.75 -0.46 8.04
CA ILE A 40 -2.18 -0.51 8.33
C ILE A 40 -2.45 -1.75 9.19
N PHE A 41 -3.15 -1.57 10.30
CA PHE A 41 -3.42 -2.60 11.30
C PHE A 41 -4.90 -2.99 11.33
N SER A 42 -5.18 -4.29 11.41
CA SER A 42 -6.45 -4.83 11.88
C SER A 42 -6.24 -5.31 13.32
N GLY A 43 -6.70 -4.52 14.28
CA GLY A 43 -6.37 -4.72 15.70
C GLY A 43 -4.85 -4.70 15.93
N ASN A 44 -4.27 -5.85 16.29
CA ASN A 44 -2.83 -5.97 16.55
C ASN A 44 -2.02 -6.54 15.37
N VAL A 45 -2.67 -6.79 14.22
CA VAL A 45 -2.06 -7.45 13.06
C VAL A 45 -1.85 -6.44 11.94
N VAL A 46 -0.64 -6.37 11.38
CA VAL A 46 -0.36 -5.56 10.18
C VAL A 46 -0.98 -6.26 8.97
N ILE A 47 -1.91 -5.59 8.29
CA ILE A 47 -2.59 -6.11 7.10
C ILE A 47 -2.11 -5.45 5.81
N THR A 48 -1.43 -4.30 5.88
CA THR A 48 -0.78 -3.67 4.73
C THR A 48 0.45 -2.92 5.18
N ARG A 49 1.53 -3.01 4.40
CA ARG A 49 2.67 -2.11 4.57
C ARG A 49 3.32 -1.74 3.24
N GLY A 50 3.88 -0.55 3.20
CA GLY A 50 4.58 -0.02 2.02
C GLY A 50 5.20 1.33 2.32
N LYS A 51 5.69 2.02 1.30
CA LYS A 51 6.23 3.37 1.45
C LYS A 51 5.56 4.33 0.48
N ILE A 52 5.45 5.57 0.95
CA ILE A 52 5.03 6.73 0.18
C ILE A 52 6.21 7.71 0.16
N ILE A 53 6.56 8.22 -1.02
CA ILE A 53 7.60 9.23 -1.22
C ILE A 53 6.98 10.38 -2.03
N ASP A 54 7.05 11.60 -1.49
CA ASP A 54 6.46 12.79 -2.13
C ASP A 54 4.98 12.61 -2.53
N GLY A 55 4.22 11.95 -1.67
CA GLY A 55 2.81 11.62 -1.89
C GLY A 55 2.57 10.47 -2.85
N LEU A 56 3.61 9.78 -3.34
CA LEU A 56 3.48 8.70 -4.31
C LEU A 56 3.81 7.34 -3.69
N ARG A 57 3.00 6.31 -3.94
CA ARG A 57 3.34 4.94 -3.54
C ARG A 57 4.57 4.48 -4.30
N GLU A 58 5.54 3.91 -3.60
CA GLU A 58 6.82 3.54 -4.18
C GLU A 58 7.28 2.15 -3.70
N GLY A 59 7.88 1.37 -4.59
CA GLY A 59 8.39 0.03 -4.32
C GLY A 59 7.31 -0.97 -3.90
N ARG A 60 7.72 -1.96 -3.10
CA ARG A 60 6.84 -3.07 -2.72
C ARG A 60 5.86 -2.69 -1.62
N TRP A 61 4.61 -2.98 -1.90
CA TRP A 61 3.49 -3.01 -0.98
C TRP A 61 3.13 -4.46 -0.70
N LEU A 62 3.01 -4.78 0.57
CA LEU A 62 2.73 -6.12 1.06
C LEU A 62 1.38 -6.10 1.75
N HIS A 63 0.54 -7.06 1.38
CA HIS A 63 -0.80 -7.22 1.92
C HIS A 63 -0.88 -8.57 2.63
N TYR A 64 -1.52 -8.59 3.79
CA TYR A 64 -1.66 -9.78 4.63
C TYR A 64 -3.13 -10.07 4.90
N PHE A 65 -3.42 -11.32 5.23
CA PHE A 65 -4.70 -11.65 5.87
C PHE A 65 -4.74 -11.11 7.30
N ASP A 66 -5.94 -11.03 7.87
CA ASP A 66 -6.18 -10.70 9.28
C ASP A 66 -5.47 -11.66 10.26
N THR A 67 -5.10 -12.85 9.78
CA THR A 67 -4.32 -13.87 10.49
C THR A 67 -2.80 -13.70 10.34
N GLY A 68 -2.33 -12.77 9.49
CA GLY A 68 -0.92 -12.37 9.35
C GLY A 68 -0.15 -13.03 8.21
N GLU A 69 -0.73 -14.01 7.51
CA GLU A 69 -0.11 -14.64 6.34
C GLU A 69 -0.13 -13.71 5.13
N LEU A 70 0.87 -13.84 4.26
CA LEU A 70 0.97 -13.04 3.05
C LEU A 70 -0.21 -13.32 2.12
N ARG A 71 -0.96 -12.26 1.81
CA ARG A 71 -2.07 -12.26 0.86
C ARG A 71 -1.66 -11.77 -0.52
N GLY A 72 -0.76 -10.80 -0.59
CA GLY A 72 -0.37 -10.24 -1.89
C GLY A 72 0.81 -9.30 -1.84
N ILE A 73 1.37 -9.07 -3.02
CA ILE A 73 2.49 -8.17 -3.26
C ILE A 73 2.14 -7.30 -4.46
N ASN A 74 2.32 -5.99 -4.32
CA ASN A 74 2.23 -5.05 -5.43
C ASN A 74 3.50 -4.19 -5.48
N GLU A 75 4.07 -4.01 -6.66
CA GLU A 75 5.22 -3.11 -6.85
C GLU A 75 4.74 -1.85 -7.55
N TYR A 76 5.00 -0.71 -6.91
CA TYR A 76 4.60 0.60 -7.40
C TYR A 76 5.81 1.45 -7.77
N LYS A 77 5.65 2.30 -8.78
CA LYS A 77 6.56 3.40 -9.10
C LYS A 77 5.70 4.62 -9.36
N ASN A 78 5.93 5.71 -8.61
CA ASN A 78 5.13 6.93 -8.73
C ASN A 78 3.60 6.67 -8.64
N SER A 79 3.15 5.88 -7.66
CA SER A 79 1.75 5.44 -7.49
C SER A 79 1.16 4.57 -8.61
N LEU A 80 1.90 4.25 -9.67
CA LEU A 80 1.47 3.34 -10.73
C LEU A 80 2.00 1.93 -10.47
N LEU A 81 1.18 0.91 -10.73
CA LEU A 81 1.62 -0.48 -10.62
C LEU A 81 2.69 -0.75 -11.68
N ASN A 82 3.92 -0.98 -11.23
CA ASN A 82 5.09 -1.14 -12.08
C ASN A 82 6.04 -2.16 -11.43
N GLY A 83 5.97 -3.40 -11.90
CA GLY A 83 6.75 -4.52 -11.43
C GLY A 83 5.85 -5.68 -11.03
N LEU A 84 6.24 -6.38 -9.96
CA LEU A 84 5.57 -7.58 -9.49
C LEU A 84 4.14 -7.30 -8.98
N ASN A 85 3.20 -8.16 -9.37
CA ASN A 85 1.88 -8.25 -8.77
C ASN A 85 1.56 -9.73 -8.49
N GLU A 86 1.38 -10.08 -7.21
CA GLU A 86 1.10 -11.45 -6.76
C GLU A 86 -0.07 -11.48 -5.78
N GLU A 87 -0.87 -12.54 -5.86
CA GLU A 87 -1.96 -12.83 -4.93
C GLU A 87 -1.89 -14.29 -4.48
N TYR A 88 -2.19 -14.53 -3.21
CA TYR A 88 -2.12 -15.81 -2.54
C TYR A 88 -3.42 -16.08 -1.77
N ARG A 89 -3.79 -17.35 -1.65
CA ARG A 89 -4.81 -17.80 -0.68
C ARG A 89 -4.19 -17.95 0.70
N ARG A 90 -5.03 -18.12 1.73
CA ARG A 90 -4.58 -18.32 3.13
C ARG A 90 -3.70 -19.56 3.32
N ASP A 91 -3.84 -20.58 2.48
CA ASP A 91 -2.98 -21.77 2.48
C ASP A 91 -1.61 -21.54 1.81
N GLY A 92 -1.33 -20.32 1.35
CA GLY A 92 -0.11 -19.95 0.63
C GLY A 92 -0.13 -20.33 -0.86
N SER A 93 -1.20 -20.95 -1.36
CA SER A 93 -1.32 -21.26 -2.79
C SER A 93 -1.42 -19.98 -3.61
N LYS A 94 -0.64 -19.93 -4.68
CA LYS A 94 -0.62 -18.79 -5.60
C LYS A 94 -1.92 -18.73 -6.40
N VAL A 95 -2.63 -17.61 -6.28
CA VAL A 95 -3.82 -17.29 -7.09
C VAL A 95 -3.38 -16.64 -8.40
N PHE A 96 -2.46 -15.69 -8.31
CA PHE A 96 -2.04 -14.89 -9.45
C PHE A 96 -0.57 -14.47 -9.33
N LYS A 97 0.09 -14.34 -10.49
CA LYS A 97 1.37 -13.63 -10.64
C LYS A 97 1.40 -12.95 -12.01
N GLY A 98 1.69 -11.67 -12.01
CA GLY A 98 1.93 -10.87 -13.21
C GLY A 98 3.05 -9.86 -13.01
N PHE A 99 3.49 -9.28 -14.12
CA PHE A 99 4.42 -8.16 -14.13
C PHE A 99 3.82 -7.04 -14.98
N PHE A 100 3.89 -5.82 -14.46
CA PHE A 100 3.42 -4.61 -15.13
C PHE A 100 4.61 -3.70 -15.39
N GLU A 101 4.64 -3.05 -16.54
CA GLU A 101 5.65 -2.04 -16.89
C GLU A 101 4.91 -0.85 -17.49
N THR A 102 5.13 0.32 -16.91
CA THR A 102 4.50 1.60 -17.30
C THR A 102 5.54 2.59 -17.78
#